data_AF-C3KLN4-F1
#
_entry.id   AF-C3KLN4-F1
#
_cell.length_a   1.000
_cell.length_b   1.000
_cell.length_c   1.000
_cell.angle_alpha   90.00
_cell.angle_beta   90.00
_cell.angle_gamma   90.00
#
_symmetry.space_group_name_H-M   'P 1'
#
loop_
_entity.id
_entity.type
_entity.pdbx_description
1 polymer ?
#
loop_
_entity_poly.entity_id
_entity_poly.type
_entity_poly.pdbx_seq_one_letter_code
_entity_poly.pdbx_strand_id
1 'polypeptide(L)'
;MQDVAFQLAAHREILIALLSALARHQDVWPEINRVLDEVRIVQDHEEDPGIVPSEAFARQNAVTEEITSILQAATMRAAQDPEGAAT
;
A
#
# COMPACT_ATOMS: atom_id res chain seq x y z
N MET A 1 -1.00 -22.50 -17.58
CA MET A 1 -0.85 -21.88 -16.26
C MET A 1 -0.92 -20.39 -16.51
N GLN A 2 -2.01 -19.72 -16.15
CA GLN A 2 -2.11 -18.26 -16.28
C GLN A 2 -0.96 -17.64 -15.47
N ASP A 3 -0.26 -16.67 -16.04
CA ASP A 3 0.90 -16.05 -15.38
C ASP A 3 0.42 -15.21 -14.18
N VAL A 4 0.47 -15.81 -13.00
CA VAL A 4 0.05 -15.19 -11.73
C VAL A 4 0.80 -13.87 -11.50
N ALA A 5 2.06 -13.78 -11.95
CA ALA A 5 2.85 -12.55 -11.90
C ALA A 5 2.22 -11.42 -12.73
N PHE A 6 1.78 -11.70 -13.96
CA PHE A 6 1.10 -10.69 -14.79
C PHE A 6 -0.26 -10.30 -14.21
N GLN A 7 -0.98 -11.26 -13.62
CA GLN A 7 -2.23 -10.95 -12.93
C GLN A 7 -1.98 -10.02 -11.74
N LEU A 8 -1.02 -10.33 -10.87
CA LEU A 8 -0.73 -9.51 -9.70
C LEU A 8 -0.28 -8.09 -10.09
N ALA A 9 0.56 -7.96 -11.11
CA ALA A 9 0.97 -6.67 -11.66
C ALA A 9 -0.24 -5.86 -12.17
N ALA A 10 -1.16 -6.50 -12.88
CA ALA A 10 -2.37 -5.83 -13.37
C ALA A 10 -3.28 -5.34 -12.22
N HIS A 11 -3.49 -6.17 -11.18
CA HIS A 11 -4.26 -5.76 -10.00
C HIS A 11 -3.59 -4.60 -9.26
N ARG A 12 -2.26 -4.63 -9.13
CA ARG A 12 -1.48 -3.55 -8.53
C ARG A 12 -1.69 -2.23 -9.27
N GLU A 13 -1.61 -2.22 -10.59
CA GLU A 13 -1.86 -1.00 -11.38
C GLU A 13 -3.28 -0.47 -11.22
N ILE A 14 -4.28 -1.36 -11.18
CA ILE A 14 -5.68 -0.98 -10.94
C ILE A 14 -5.84 -0.36 -9.55
N LEU A 15 -5.24 -0.95 -8.51
CA LEU A 15 -5.28 -0.44 -7.15
C LEU A 15 -4.60 0.94 -7.03
N ILE A 16 -3.44 1.13 -7.66
CA ILE A 16 -2.76 2.42 -7.70
C ILE A 16 -3.67 3.47 -8.37
N ALA A 17 -4.29 3.15 -9.50
CA ALA A 17 -5.18 4.07 -10.19
C ALA A 17 -6.40 4.47 -9.32
N LEU A 18 -7.05 3.50 -8.67
CA LEU A 18 -8.17 3.73 -7.76
C LEU A 18 -7.76 4.60 -6.57
N LEU A 19 -6.68 4.24 -5.89
CA LEU A 19 -6.21 4.97 -4.71
C LEU A 19 -5.71 6.37 -5.07
N SER A 20 -5.10 6.58 -6.25
CA SER A 20 -4.74 7.92 -6.71
C SER A 20 -5.95 8.82 -6.89
N ALA A 21 -7.06 8.30 -7.41
CA ALA A 21 -8.31 9.05 -7.51
C ALA A 21 -8.84 9.40 -6.12
N LEU A 22 -8.86 8.42 -5.21
CA LEU A 22 -9.34 8.60 -3.83
C LEU A 22 -8.45 9.53 -2.98
N ALA A 23 -7.14 9.57 -3.24
CA ALA A 23 -6.18 10.41 -2.51
C ALA A 23 -6.46 11.91 -2.63
N ARG A 24 -7.30 12.31 -3.58
CA ARG A 24 -7.73 13.69 -3.81
C ARG A 24 -8.90 14.10 -2.91
N HIS A 25 -9.58 13.13 -2.30
CA HIS A 25 -10.75 13.34 -1.46
C HIS A 25 -10.34 13.43 0.02
N GLN A 26 -10.32 14.65 0.56
CA GLN A 26 -9.84 14.91 1.93
C GLN A 26 -10.74 14.31 3.02
N ASP A 27 -11.98 13.95 2.69
CA ASP A 27 -12.95 13.28 3.56
C ASP A 27 -12.77 11.75 3.61
N VAL A 28 -12.29 11.14 2.52
CA VAL A 28 -12.17 9.67 2.39
C VAL A 28 -10.72 9.19 2.61
N TRP A 29 -9.74 9.93 2.10
CA TRP A 29 -8.34 9.52 2.13
C TRP A 29 -7.78 9.27 3.55
N PRO A 30 -8.08 10.09 4.58
CA PRO A 30 -7.60 9.81 5.94
C PRO A 30 -8.12 8.49 6.49
N GLU A 31 -9.38 8.14 6.22
CA GLU A 31 -10.00 6.90 6.70
C GLU A 31 -9.38 5.67 6.02
N ILE A 32 -9.10 5.75 4.71
CA ILE A 32 -8.38 4.69 3.99
C ILE A 32 -6.99 4.46 4.60
N ASN A 33 -6.24 5.53 4.87
CA ASN A 33 -4.92 5.40 5.50
C ASN A 33 -5.03 4.80 6.90
N ARG A 34 -6.01 5.22 7.71
CA ARG A 34 -6.24 4.68 9.05
C ARG A 34 -6.48 3.16 9.01
N VAL A 35 -7.38 2.70 8.14
CA VAL A 35 -7.71 1.27 8.00
C VAL A 35 -6.50 0.47 7.49
N LEU A 36 -5.73 1.00 6.55
CA LEU A 36 -4.54 0.31 6.04
C LEU A 36 -3.39 0.31 7.05
N ASP A 37 -3.26 1.35 7.87
CA ASP A 37 -2.31 1.40 8.98
C ASP A 37 -2.63 0.36 10.05
N GLU A 38 -3.91 0.04 10.30
CA GLU A 38 -4.30 -1.05 11.20
C GLU A 38 -3.89 -2.44 10.67
N VAL A 39 -3.79 -2.59 9.35
CA VAL A 39 -3.32 -3.83 8.69
C VAL A 39 -1.79 -3.93 8.70
N ARG A 40 -1.10 -2.78 8.70
CA ARG A 40 0.35 -2.70 8.81
C ARG A 40 0.76 -3.04 10.23
N ILE A 41 1.81 -3.84 10.38
CA ILE A 41 2.39 -4.07 11.71
C ILE A 41 3.26 -2.87 12.06
N VAL A 42 2.98 -2.24 13.21
CA VAL A 42 3.90 -1.29 13.85
C VAL A 42 5.04 -2.10 14.47
N GLN A 43 6.23 -2.03 13.88
CA GLN A 43 7.46 -2.64 14.40
C GLN A 43 8.01 -1.88 15.62
N ASP A 44 7.20 -1.66 16.66
CA ASP A 44 7.64 -1.00 17.90
C ASP A 44 8.13 -2.01 18.96
N HIS A 45 8.60 -3.18 18.51
CA HIS A 45 9.19 -4.16 19.41
C HIS A 45 10.60 -4.54 18.96
N GLU A 46 11.54 -4.19 19.84
CA GLU A 46 12.91 -4.65 19.97
C GLU A 46 13.12 -6.05 19.36
N GLU A 47 13.41 -6.12 18.06
CA GLU A 47 13.94 -7.36 17.47
C GLU A 47 15.37 -7.53 17.97
N ASP A 48 15.56 -8.51 18.85
CA ASP A 48 16.86 -8.88 19.42
C ASP A 48 17.84 -9.21 18.27
N PRO A 49 18.96 -8.49 18.11
CA PRO A 49 19.85 -8.63 16.97
C PRO A 49 20.48 -10.03 16.96
N GLY A 50 19.94 -10.94 16.15
CA GLY A 50 20.42 -12.31 16.00
C GLY A 50 19.33 -13.38 15.85
N ILE A 51 18.06 -13.05 16.04
CA ILE A 51 16.95 -13.98 15.78
C ILE A 51 16.59 -13.93 14.29
N VAL A 52 16.65 -15.07 13.60
CA VAL A 52 16.11 -15.20 12.24
C VAL A 52 14.58 -15.02 12.32
N PRO A 53 13.99 -14.06 11.60
CA PRO A 53 12.53 -13.87 11.61
C PRO A 53 11.84 -15.17 11.19
N SER A 54 10.80 -15.56 11.92
CA SER A 54 9.98 -16.71 11.51
C SER A 54 9.39 -16.48 10.11
N GLU A 55 9.09 -17.55 9.37
CA GLU A 55 8.47 -17.47 8.03
C GLU A 55 7.18 -16.62 8.05
N ALA A 56 6.43 -16.67 9.15
CA ALA A 56 5.23 -15.86 9.34
C ALA A 56 5.56 -14.35 9.42
N PHE A 57 6.64 -13.97 10.10
CA PHE A 57 7.10 -12.58 10.16
C PHE A 57 7.60 -12.08 8.80
N ALA A 58 8.39 -12.90 8.08
CA ALA A 58 8.86 -12.54 6.74
C ALA A 58 7.69 -12.31 5.77
N ARG A 59 6.66 -13.17 5.80
CA ARG A 59 5.44 -13.00 4.99
C ARG A 59 4.70 -11.72 5.35
N GLN A 60 4.57 -11.41 6.63
CA GLN A 60 3.82 -10.26 7.11
C GLN A 60 4.55 -8.93 6.84
N ASN A 61 5.89 -8.92 6.89
CA ASN A 61 6.70 -7.78 6.47
C ASN A 61 6.53 -7.53 4.96
N ALA A 62 6.56 -8.58 4.14
CA ALA A 62 6.34 -8.44 2.69
C ALA A 62 4.95 -7.83 2.37
N VAL A 63 3.90 -8.18 3.13
CA VAL A 63 2.58 -7.56 3.00
C VAL A 63 2.62 -6.07 3.38
N THR A 64 3.30 -5.73 4.47
CA THR A 64 3.43 -4.34 4.95
C THR A 64 4.20 -3.47 3.95
N GLU A 65 5.28 -4.00 3.37
CA GLU A 65 6.07 -3.36 2.32
C GLU A 65 5.23 -3.14 1.06
N GLU A 66 4.46 -4.14 0.64
CA GLU A 66 3.62 -4.07 -0.56
C GLU A 66 2.52 -3.00 -0.41
N ILE A 67 1.82 -2.96 0.73
CA ILE A 67 0.82 -1.93 1.04
C ILE A 67 1.46 -0.54 1.02
N THR A 68 2.61 -0.38 1.68
CA THR A 68 3.33 0.91 1.75
C THR A 68 3.72 1.38 0.35
N SER A 69 4.23 0.47 -0.48
CA SER A 69 4.65 0.76 -1.85
C SER A 69 3.48 1.19 -2.74
N ILE A 70 2.32 0.53 -2.62
CA ILE A 70 1.10 0.89 -3.36
C ILE A 70 0.61 2.29 -2.95
N LEU A 71 0.56 2.58 -1.65
CA LEU A 71 0.11 3.88 -1.14
C LEU A 71 1.02 5.03 -1.58
N GLN A 72 2.34 4.81 -1.56
CA GLN A 72 3.32 5.78 -2.05
C GLN A 72 3.11 6.05 -3.55
N ALA A 73 2.98 5.01 -4.36
CA ALA A 73 2.73 5.15 -5.80
C ALA A 73 1.42 5.90 -6.08
N ALA A 74 0.37 5.57 -5.33
CA ALA A 74 -0.93 6.23 -5.45
C ALA A 74 -0.83 7.73 -5.12
N THR A 75 -0.14 8.08 -4.04
CA THR A 75 0.07 9.45 -3.58
C THR A 75 0.91 10.25 -4.59
N MET A 76 2.00 9.67 -5.11
CA MET A 76 2.83 10.31 -6.13
C MET A 76 2.04 10.59 -7.40
N ARG A 77 1.27 9.62 -7.90
CA ARG A 77 0.44 9.79 -9.09
C ARG A 77 -0.67 10.85 -8.87
N ALA A 78 -1.28 10.88 -7.69
CA ALA A 78 -2.27 11.91 -7.34
C ALA A 78 -1.66 13.32 -7.32
N ALA A 79 -0.43 13.47 -6.84
CA ALA A 79 0.28 14.75 -6.82
C ALA A 79 0.68 15.26 -8.22
N GLN A 80 0.81 14.36 -9.21
CA GLN A 80 1.17 14.70 -10.59
C GLN A 80 -0.02 15.19 -11.45
N ASP A 81 -1.27 14.95 -11.01
CA ASP A 81 -2.48 15.35 -11.75
C ASP A 81 -3.42 16.21 -10.87
N PRO A 82 -3.10 17.50 -10.66
CA PRO A 82 -3.91 18.38 -9.82
C PRO A 82 -5.24 18.85 -10.46
N GLU A 83 -5.49 18.65 -11.76
CA GLU A 83 -6.59 19.32 -12.48
C GLU A 83 -7.94 18.58 -12.51
N GLY A 84 -8.00 17.27 -12.32
CA GLY A 84 -9.26 16.50 -12.25
C GLY A 84 -10.19 16.68 -11.03
N ALA A 85 -10.00 17.71 -10.18
CA ALA A 85 -10.79 17.91 -8.94
C ALA A 85 -12.00 18.85 -9.09
N ALA A 86 -12.28 19.33 -10.30
CA ALA A 86 -13.36 20.28 -10.57
C ALA A 86 -14.31 19.76 -11.66
N THR A 87 -15.16 18.80 -11.31
CA THR A 87 -16.44 18.55 -12.01
C THR A 87 -17.48 18.04 -11.02
#